data_AF-A0A132NIS5-F1
#
_entry.id   AF-A0A132NIS5-F1
#
_cell.length_a   1.000
_cell.length_b   1.000
_cell.length_c   1.000
_cell.angle_alpha   90.00
_cell.angle_beta   90.00
_cell.angle_gamma   90.00
#
_symmetry.space_group_name_H-M   'P 1'
#
loop_
_entity.id
_entity.type
_entity.pdbx_description
1 polymer ?
#
loop_
_entity_poly.entity_id
_entity_poly.type
_entity_poly.pdbx_seq_one_letter_code
_entity_poly.pdbx_strand_id
1 'polypeptide(L)'
;YVVRRAAEVLVDELPYVTLLLRVRGNTETERWALERRREFDHRIAALVGQAIEDGDLRSDVDPRLATRLLFGMINSISEWYRPGRGRTRQHIADAVVRLAFDGLRKPSSTR
;
A
#
# COMPACT_ATOMS: atom_id res chain seq x y z
N TYR A 1 4.26 -9.51 4.33
CA TYR A 1 5.39 -8.61 4.68
C TYR A 1 5.34 -7.26 3.96
N VAL A 2 5.21 -7.21 2.62
CA VAL A 2 5.26 -5.97 1.82
C VAL A 2 4.27 -4.89 2.26
N VAL A 3 2.97 -5.22 2.40
CA VAL A 3 1.91 -4.26 2.79
C VAL A 3 2.23 -3.56 4.12
N ARG A 4 2.67 -4.34 5.12
CA ARG A 4 3.10 -3.82 6.42
C ARG A 4 4.26 -2.84 6.25
N ARG A 5 5.33 -3.26 5.56
CA ARG A 5 6.53 -2.43 5.42
C ARG A 5 6.26 -1.15 4.62
N ALA A 6 5.41 -1.20 3.61
CA ALA A 6 5.00 -0.02 2.85
C ALA A 6 4.27 1.00 3.73
N ALA A 7 3.33 0.56 4.58
CA ALA A 7 2.65 1.44 5.54
C ALA A 7 3.62 2.04 6.58
N GLU A 8 4.53 1.22 7.10
CA GLU A 8 5.57 1.69 8.04
C GLU A 8 6.49 2.73 7.40
N VAL A 9 7.01 2.47 6.21
CA VAL A 9 7.89 3.41 5.48
C VAL A 9 7.16 4.72 5.20
N LEU A 10 5.88 4.67 4.83
CA LEU A 10 5.10 5.90 4.64
C LEU A 10 5.00 6.71 5.94
N VAL A 11 4.77 6.05 7.08
CA VAL A 11 4.74 6.75 8.38
C VAL A 11 6.11 7.33 8.75
N ASP A 12 7.17 6.55 8.55
CA ASP A 12 8.54 6.93 8.91
C ASP A 12 9.06 8.08 8.01
N GLU A 13 8.72 8.06 6.73
CA GLU A 13 9.22 8.97 5.69
C GLU A 13 8.12 9.92 5.14
N LEU A 14 7.12 10.24 5.97
CA LEU A 14 5.89 10.94 5.57
C LEU A 14 6.12 12.18 4.68
N PRO A 15 7.04 13.11 4.99
CA PRO A 15 7.28 14.29 4.14
C PRO A 15 7.79 13.91 2.74
N TYR A 16 8.71 12.95 2.67
CA TYR A 16 9.33 12.52 1.40
C TYR A 16 8.34 11.77 0.52
N VAL A 17 7.59 10.83 1.12
CA VAL A 17 6.57 10.08 0.39
C VAL A 17 5.45 11.02 -0.08
N THR A 18 5.04 11.99 0.73
CA THR A 18 4.03 12.98 0.32
C THR A 18 4.49 13.80 -0.90
N LEU A 19 5.77 14.22 -0.93
CA LEU A 19 6.33 14.91 -2.10
C LEU A 19 6.34 14.00 -3.33
N LEU A 20 6.81 12.76 -3.18
CA LEU A 20 6.83 11.77 -4.25
C LEU A 20 5.42 11.48 -4.82
N LEU A 21 4.40 11.46 -3.97
CA LEU A 21 3.02 11.26 -4.36
C LEU A 21 2.44 12.43 -5.17
N ARG A 22 3.00 13.64 -5.01
CA ARG A 22 2.54 14.88 -5.67
C ARG A 22 3.29 15.24 -6.95
N VAL A 23 4.31 14.48 -7.31
CA VAL A 23 5.09 14.65 -8.54
C VAL A 23 4.17 14.63 -9.77
N ARG A 24 4.41 15.55 -10.73
CA ARG A 24 3.61 15.68 -11.96
C ARG A 24 4.35 15.32 -13.25
N GLY A 25 5.67 15.21 -13.22
CA GLY A 25 6.48 14.82 -14.39
C GLY A 25 6.99 16.01 -15.21
N ASN A 26 6.99 17.21 -14.62
CA ASN A 26 7.37 18.43 -15.31
C ASN A 26 8.88 18.54 -15.52
N THR A 27 9.67 18.03 -14.56
CA THR A 27 11.13 18.00 -14.62
C THR A 27 11.66 16.62 -14.94
N GLU A 28 12.92 16.52 -15.34
CA GLU A 28 13.59 15.23 -15.57
C GLU A 28 13.59 14.37 -14.30
N THR A 29 13.92 14.97 -13.15
CA THR A 29 13.88 14.30 -11.84
C THR A 29 12.48 13.79 -11.50
N GLU A 30 11.43 14.57 -11.80
CA GLU A 30 10.05 14.16 -11.61
C GLU A 30 9.66 12.98 -12.52
N ARG A 31 10.05 13.00 -13.80
CA ARG A 31 9.81 11.89 -14.73
C ARG A 31 10.51 10.61 -14.28
N TRP A 32 11.77 10.73 -13.88
CA TRP A 32 12.54 9.62 -13.31
C TRP A 32 11.88 9.04 -12.06
N ALA A 33 11.36 9.90 -11.16
CA ALA A 33 10.65 9.45 -9.97
C ALA A 33 9.35 8.70 -10.34
N LEU A 34 8.60 9.18 -11.33
CA LEU A 34 7.41 8.48 -11.83
C LEU A 34 7.75 7.13 -12.49
N GLU A 35 8.87 7.02 -13.20
CA GLU A 35 9.37 5.76 -13.75
C GLU A 35 9.68 4.75 -12.65
N ARG A 36 10.43 5.17 -11.61
CA ARG A 36 10.72 4.32 -10.44
C ARG A 36 9.45 3.85 -9.73
N ARG A 37 8.44 4.73 -9.60
CA ARG A 37 7.14 4.35 -9.05
C ARG A 37 6.44 3.30 -9.91
N ARG A 38 6.42 3.48 -11.23
CA ARG A 38 5.83 2.49 -12.14
C ARG A 38 6.52 1.15 -12.00
N GLU A 39 7.84 1.10 -11.97
CA GLU A 39 8.57 -0.17 -11.81
C GLU A 39 8.30 -0.85 -10.48
N PHE A 40 8.23 -0.07 -9.41
CA PHE A 40 7.84 -0.57 -8.09
C PHE A 40 6.43 -1.19 -8.15
N ASP A 41 5.45 -0.50 -8.73
CA ASP A 41 4.09 -1.01 -8.90
C ASP A 41 4.05 -2.31 -9.72
N HIS A 42 4.84 -2.42 -10.80
CA HIS A 42 4.95 -3.65 -11.61
C HIS A 42 5.51 -4.81 -10.80
N ARG A 43 6.55 -4.57 -9.99
CA ARG A 43 7.14 -5.60 -9.12
C ARG A 43 6.15 -6.09 -8.08
N ILE A 44 5.35 -5.19 -7.49
CA ILE A 44 4.34 -5.63 -6.52
C ILE A 44 3.19 -6.36 -7.21
N ALA A 45 2.75 -5.93 -8.38
CA ALA A 45 1.73 -6.65 -9.14
C ALA A 45 2.16 -8.08 -9.50
N ALA A 46 3.45 -8.28 -9.82
CA ALA A 46 4.02 -9.61 -10.04
C ALA A 46 3.97 -10.46 -8.76
N LEU A 47 4.33 -9.90 -7.59
CA LEU A 47 4.24 -10.60 -6.31
C LEU A 47 2.79 -10.98 -5.94
N VAL A 48 1.82 -10.11 -6.24
CA VAL A 48 0.40 -10.42 -6.04
C VAL A 48 -0.04 -11.54 -6.98
N GLY A 49 0.40 -11.52 -8.23
CA GLY A 49 0.16 -12.62 -9.18
C GLY A 49 0.69 -13.95 -8.68
N GLN A 50 1.94 -13.99 -8.20
CA GLN A 50 2.54 -15.19 -7.61
C GLN A 50 1.73 -15.70 -6.41
N ALA A 51 1.34 -14.83 -5.49
CA ALA A 51 0.53 -15.25 -4.35
C ALA A 51 -0.88 -15.76 -4.72
N ILE A 52 -1.43 -15.35 -5.87
CA ILE A 52 -2.66 -15.93 -6.43
C ILE A 52 -2.39 -17.32 -7.01
N GLU A 53 -1.29 -17.48 -7.76
CA GLU A 53 -0.85 -18.76 -8.32
C GLU A 53 -0.57 -19.80 -7.22
N ASP A 54 0.03 -19.37 -6.11
CA ASP A 54 0.33 -20.19 -4.94
C ASP A 54 -0.93 -20.52 -4.10
N GLY A 55 -2.07 -19.89 -4.40
CA GLY A 55 -3.34 -20.09 -3.69
C GLY A 55 -3.46 -19.33 -2.36
N ASP A 56 -2.50 -18.45 -2.04
CA ASP A 56 -2.50 -17.63 -0.83
C ASP A 56 -3.49 -16.45 -0.91
N LEU A 57 -3.81 -16.00 -2.13
CA LEU A 57 -4.75 -14.90 -2.39
C LEU A 57 -5.90 -15.34 -3.29
N ARG A 58 -7.03 -14.63 -3.15
CA ARG A 58 -8.22 -14.82 -3.98
C ARG A 58 -7.91 -14.60 -5.47
N SER A 59 -8.40 -15.50 -6.32
CA SER A 59 -8.13 -15.48 -7.77
C SER A 59 -9.18 -14.72 -8.60
N ASP A 60 -10.25 -14.22 -7.97
CA ASP A 60 -11.35 -13.51 -8.63
C ASP A 60 -11.13 -11.99 -8.73
N VAL A 61 -9.91 -11.53 -8.45
CA VAL A 61 -9.51 -10.12 -8.59
C VAL A 61 -8.26 -10.02 -9.45
N ASP A 62 -8.28 -9.13 -10.44
CA ASP A 62 -7.11 -8.83 -11.26
C ASP A 62 -5.91 -8.37 -10.38
N PRO A 63 -4.70 -8.95 -10.52
CA PRO A 63 -3.55 -8.62 -9.68
C PRO A 63 -3.15 -7.14 -9.71
N ARG A 64 -3.31 -6.47 -10.86
CA ARG A 64 -2.99 -5.04 -11.01
C ARG A 64 -4.03 -4.18 -10.31
N LEU A 65 -5.31 -4.54 -10.41
CA LEU A 65 -6.39 -3.88 -9.68
C LEU A 65 -6.20 -4.03 -8.16
N ALA A 66 -5.92 -5.25 -7.68
CA ALA A 66 -5.64 -5.51 -6.27
C ALA A 66 -4.46 -4.65 -5.78
N THR A 67 -3.35 -4.63 -6.52
CA THR A 67 -2.18 -3.80 -6.21
C THR A 67 -2.54 -2.31 -6.14
N ARG A 68 -3.28 -1.80 -7.13
CA ARG A 68 -3.70 -0.39 -7.16
C ARG A 68 -4.57 -0.02 -5.97
N LEU A 69 -5.50 -0.88 -5.56
CA LEU A 69 -6.38 -0.64 -4.41
C LEU A 69 -5.60 -0.70 -3.09
N LEU A 70 -4.70 -1.67 -2.93
CA LEU A 70 -3.83 -1.78 -1.74
C LEU A 70 -2.95 -0.54 -1.57
N PHE A 71 -2.28 -0.09 -2.64
CA PHE A 71 -1.47 1.13 -2.58
C PHE A 71 -2.31 2.40 -2.49
N GLY A 72 -3.54 2.41 -3.02
CA GLY A 72 -4.48 3.49 -2.76
C GLY A 72 -4.80 3.64 -1.27
N MET A 73 -5.08 2.53 -0.58
CA MET A 73 -5.30 2.51 0.86
C MET A 73 -4.07 3.01 1.62
N ILE A 74 -2.87 2.50 1.31
CA ILE A 74 -1.62 2.91 1.96
C ILE A 74 -1.35 4.39 1.70
N ASN A 75 -1.36 4.82 0.43
CA ASN A 75 -1.03 6.20 0.07
C ASN A 75 -2.02 7.21 0.65
N SER A 76 -3.28 6.82 0.91
CA SER A 76 -4.24 7.69 1.59
C SER A 76 -3.76 8.18 2.96
N ILE A 77 -2.87 7.43 3.63
CA ILE A 77 -2.30 7.79 4.93
C ILE A 77 -1.62 9.17 4.88
N SER A 78 -0.99 9.54 3.75
CA SER A 78 -0.32 10.84 3.61
C SER A 78 -1.27 12.03 3.74
N GLU A 79 -2.56 11.83 3.45
CA GLU A 79 -3.56 12.89 3.43
C GLU A 79 -4.13 13.19 4.83
N TRP A 80 -4.15 12.21 5.73
CA TRP A 80 -4.80 12.35 7.04
C TRP A 80 -3.88 12.11 8.24
N TYR A 81 -2.77 11.41 8.09
CA TYR A 81 -1.89 11.10 9.22
C TYR A 81 -1.14 12.34 9.72
N ARG A 82 -1.16 12.54 11.05
CA ARG A 82 -0.44 13.61 11.74
C ARG A 82 0.42 12.99 12.84
N PRO A 83 1.77 13.04 12.72
CA PRO A 83 2.66 12.57 13.77
C PRO A 83 2.34 13.21 15.13
N GLY A 84 2.44 12.42 16.21
CA GLY A 84 2.18 12.89 17.58
C GLY A 84 0.71 12.97 17.99
N ARG A 85 -0.26 12.69 17.10
CA ARG A 85 -1.71 12.73 17.41
C ARG A 85 -2.34 11.36 17.68
N GLY A 86 -1.62 10.47 18.36
CA GLY A 86 -2.18 9.29 19.03
C GLY A 86 -2.19 7.96 18.26
N ARG A 87 -1.83 7.93 16.96
CA ARG A 87 -1.64 6.66 16.23
C ARG A 87 -0.15 6.39 16.03
N THR A 88 0.30 5.25 16.55
CA THR A 88 1.68 4.79 16.37
C THR A 88 1.87 4.19 14.98
N ARG A 89 3.11 4.14 14.51
CA ARG A 89 3.54 3.42 13.29
C ARG A 89 2.99 2.00 13.25
N GLN A 90 3.12 1.27 14.37
CA GLN A 90 2.66 -0.11 14.51
C GLN A 90 1.15 -0.22 14.38
N HIS A 91 0.39 0.66 15.05
CA HIS A 91 -1.07 0.66 14.96
C HIS A 91 -1.54 0.85 13.51
N ILE A 92 -0.96 1.82 12.79
CA ILE A 92 -1.33 2.08 11.39
C ILE A 92 -1.01 0.87 10.51
N ALA A 93 0.19 0.32 10.63
CA ALA A 93 0.60 -0.84 9.84
C ALA A 93 -0.28 -2.08 10.13
N ASP A 94 -0.62 -2.32 11.39
CA ASP A 94 -1.53 -3.40 11.80
C ASP A 94 -2.93 -3.21 11.22
N ALA A 95 -3.46 -1.99 11.27
CA ALA A 95 -4.78 -1.68 10.72
C ALA A 95 -4.82 -1.88 9.20
N VAL A 96 -3.79 -1.43 8.48
CA VAL A 96 -3.68 -1.64 7.02
C VAL A 96 -3.64 -3.12 6.69
N VAL A 97 -2.81 -3.92 7.37
CA VAL A 97 -2.71 -5.36 7.12
C VAL A 97 -4.06 -6.05 7.36
N ARG A 98 -4.71 -5.79 8.50
CA ARG A 98 -6.02 -6.38 8.80
C ARG A 98 -7.07 -6.00 7.77
N LEU A 99 -7.17 -4.72 7.40
CA LEU A 99 -8.15 -4.30 6.40
C LEU A 99 -7.85 -4.86 5.00
N ALA A 100 -6.58 -4.98 4.63
CA ALA A 100 -6.16 -5.50 3.34
C ALA A 100 -6.47 -6.99 3.16
N PHE A 101 -6.28 -7.80 4.21
CA PHE A 101 -6.39 -9.27 4.12
C PHE A 101 -7.65 -9.84 4.77
N ASP A 102 -8.14 -9.23 5.86
CA ASP A 102 -9.33 -9.70 6.59
C ASP A 102 -10.60 -8.91 6.21
N GLY A 103 -10.43 -7.71 5.64
CA GLY A 103 -11.53 -6.82 5.30
C GLY A 103 -12.24 -6.21 6.52
N LEU A 104 -13.45 -5.68 6.30
CA LEU A 104 -14.27 -5.01 7.34
C LEU A 104 -15.38 -5.89 7.93
N ARG A 105 -15.67 -7.02 7.30
CA ARG A 105 -16.72 -7.92 7.81
C ARG A 105 -16.22 -8.54 9.11
N LYS A 106 -17.13 -8.67 10.08
CA LYS A 106 -16.84 -9.49 11.26
C LYS A 106 -16.50 -10.90 10.77
N PRO A 107 -15.47 -11.56 11.31
CA PRO A 107 -15.27 -12.98 11.07
C PRO A 107 -16.58 -13.68 11.40
N SER A 108 -17.12 -14.44 10.45
CA SER A 108 -18.27 -15.28 10.75
C SER A 108 -17.84 -16.23 11.86
N SER A 109 -18.47 -16.11 13.03
CA SER A 109 -18.36 -17.11 14.09
C SER A 109 -18.89 -18.40 13.50
N THR A 110 -18.01 -19.27 13.01
CA THR A 110 -18.38 -20.64 12.69
C THR A 110 -18.88 -21.26 14.00
N ARG A 111 -20.16 -21.57 14.05
CA ARG A 111 -20.71 -22.56 14.99
C ARG A 111 -20.45 -23.94 14.43
#